data_AF-A0A937PH40-F1
#
_entry.id   AF-A0A937PH40-F1
#
_cell.length_a   1.000
_cell.length_b   1.000
_cell.length_c   1.000
_cell.angle_alpha   90.00
_cell.angle_beta   90.00
_cell.angle_gamma   90.00
#
_symmetry.space_group_name_H-M   'P 1'
#
loop_
_entity.id
_entity.type
_entity.pdbx_description
1 polymer ?
#
loop_
_entity_poly.entity_id
_entity_poly.type
_entity_poly.pdbx_seq_one_letter_code
_entity_poly.pdbx_strand_id
1 'polypeptide(L)'
;MEVWQQILIYAVIGFGGVVLGAWLQRRAMREERAAREETELTSSMRNLLSEIESNLGLIEQPLTGWSLAPFETDIWDAHKGKILYLSSELQKSLREAYLWIHKANAVVETHLAHDSRGGGHFDNLYRQMIEKVKAPAQKARDELKDWLNSREA
;
A
#
# COMPACT_ATOMS: atom_id res chain seq x y z
N MET A 1 -41.15 26.47 46.63
CA MET A 1 -39.99 26.13 45.76
C MET A 1 -39.91 27.21 44.70
N GLU A 2 -38.84 27.99 44.72
CA GLU A 2 -38.68 29.19 43.91
C GLU A 2 -38.44 28.83 42.44
N VAL A 3 -39.20 29.45 41.55
CA VAL A 3 -39.13 29.30 40.08
C VAL A 3 -37.68 29.40 39.55
N TRP A 4 -36.81 30.13 40.25
CA TRP A 4 -35.38 30.26 39.99
C TRP A 4 -34.60 28.94 40.07
N GLN A 5 -34.96 28.03 40.98
CA GLN A 5 -34.31 26.72 41.07
C GLN A 5 -34.67 25.82 39.87
N GLN A 6 -35.90 25.89 39.38
CA GLN A 6 -36.32 25.15 38.18
C GLN A 6 -35.60 25.66 36.92
N ILE A 7 -35.47 26.99 36.76
CA ILE A 7 -34.75 27.58 35.62
C ILE A 7 -33.28 27.16 35.62
N LEU A 8 -32.62 27.16 36.78
CA LEU A 8 -31.23 26.70 36.91
C LEU A 8 -31.07 25.21 36.58
N ILE A 9 -32.00 24.36 37.00
CA ILE A 9 -31.98 22.92 36.68
C ILE A 9 -32.15 22.70 35.17
N TYR A 10 -33.09 23.39 34.52
CA TYR A 10 -33.28 23.30 33.06
C TYR A 10 -32.09 23.85 32.28
N ALA A 11 -31.45 24.92 32.77
CA ALA A 11 -30.23 25.47 32.16
C ALA A 11 -29.06 24.48 32.26
N VAL A 12 -28.86 23.82 33.41
CA VAL A 12 -27.78 22.83 33.61
C VAL A 12 -28.02 21.57 32.77
N ILE A 13 -29.25 21.08 32.69
CA ILE A 13 -29.60 19.91 31.86
C ILE A 13 -29.48 20.25 30.36
N GLY A 14 -29.95 21.42 29.94
CA GLY A 14 -29.84 21.89 28.57
C GLY A 14 -28.40 22.10 28.13
N PHE A 15 -27.58 22.74 28.96
CA PHE A 15 -26.17 23.00 28.66
C PHE A 15 -25.33 21.70 28.73
N GLY A 16 -25.61 20.84 29.71
CA GLY A 16 -24.98 19.53 29.82
C GLY A 16 -25.26 18.64 28.61
N GLY A 17 -26.50 18.60 28.14
CA GLY A 17 -26.90 17.85 26.95
C GLY A 17 -26.23 18.34 25.66
N VAL A 18 -26.09 19.66 25.47
CA VAL A 18 -25.41 20.25 24.31
C VAL A 18 -23.91 19.94 24.32
N VAL A 19 -23.25 20.05 25.48
CA VAL A 19 -21.81 19.75 25.59
C VAL A 19 -21.52 18.26 25.40
N LEU A 20 -22.32 17.37 26.00
CA LEU A 20 -22.21 15.92 25.80
C LEU A 20 -22.49 15.52 24.35
N GLY A 21 -23.52 16.11 23.73
CA GLY A 21 -23.84 15.90 22.31
C GLY A 21 -22.68 16.32 21.41
N ALA A 22 -22.11 17.51 21.63
CA ALA A 22 -20.95 18.00 20.88
C ALA A 22 -19.70 17.12 21.10
N TRP A 23 -19.49 16.59 22.31
CA TRP A 23 -18.38 15.69 22.61
C TRP A 23 -18.55 14.32 21.93
N LEU A 24 -19.74 13.72 22.01
CA LEU A 24 -20.07 12.46 21.33
C LEU A 24 -19.98 12.61 19.81
N GLN A 25 -20.48 13.70 19.24
CA GLN A 25 -20.39 13.98 17.80
C GLN A 25 -18.94 14.13 17.34
N ARG A 26 -18.09 14.80 18.12
CA ARG A 26 -16.64 14.89 17.83
C ARG A 26 -15.95 13.54 17.93
N ARG A 27 -16.34 12.70 18.89
CA ARG A 27 -15.79 11.35 19.04
C ARG A 27 -16.20 10.45 17.88
N ALA A 28 -17.49 10.43 17.54
CA ALA A 28 -18.02 9.69 16.39
C ALA A 28 -17.35 10.12 15.07
N MET A 29 -17.16 11.43 14.85
CA MET A 29 -16.43 11.91 13.66
C MET A 29 -14.96 11.48 13.61
N ARG A 30 -14.29 11.32 14.76
CA ARG A 30 -12.90 10.82 14.80
C ARG A 30 -12.86 9.33 14.49
N GLU A 31 -13.78 8.57 15.06
CA GLU A 31 -13.90 7.13 14.83
C GLU A 31 -14.28 6.84 13.36
N GLU A 32 -15.20 7.61 12.77
CA GLU A 32 -15.55 7.50 11.34
C GLU A 32 -14.37 7.83 10.41
N ARG A 33 -13.56 8.84 10.75
CA ARG A 33 -12.39 9.20 9.94
C ARG A 33 -11.33 8.10 10.02
N ALA A 34 -11.03 7.62 11.22
CA ALA A 34 -10.08 6.53 11.42
C ALA A 34 -10.52 5.26 10.67
N ALA A 35 -11.81 4.90 10.74
CA ALA A 35 -12.35 3.76 10.01
C ALA A 35 -12.22 3.94 8.48
N ARG A 36 -12.48 5.15 7.96
CA ARG A 36 -12.31 5.45 6.52
C ARG A 36 -10.85 5.41 6.09
N GLU A 37 -9.95 5.97 6.88
CA GLU A 37 -8.51 5.93 6.61
C GLU A 37 -7.99 4.49 6.62
N GLU A 38 -8.50 3.67 7.53
CA GLU A 38 -8.16 2.25 7.62
C GLU A 38 -8.69 1.44 6.44
N THR A 39 -9.94 1.66 6.00
CA THR A 39 -10.47 1.00 4.81
C THR A 39 -9.74 1.43 3.54
N GLU A 40 -9.39 2.72 3.44
CA GLU A 40 -8.60 3.25 2.32
C GLU A 40 -7.18 2.67 2.31
N LEU A 41 -6.52 2.59 3.46
CA LEU A 41 -5.20 1.95 3.59
C LEU A 41 -5.28 0.48 3.17
N THR A 42 -6.25 -0.26 3.70
CA THR A 42 -6.46 -1.68 3.38
C THR A 42 -6.72 -1.89 1.89
N SER A 43 -7.56 -1.06 1.28
CA SER A 43 -7.80 -1.10 -0.17
C SER A 43 -6.53 -0.78 -0.96
N SER A 44 -5.74 0.19 -0.52
CA SER A 44 -4.47 0.54 -1.16
C SER A 44 -3.48 -0.64 -1.09
N MET A 45 -3.42 -1.33 0.05
CA MET A 45 -2.55 -2.50 0.24
C MET A 45 -3.01 -3.72 -0.55
N ARG A 46 -4.31 -3.94 -0.75
CA ARG A 46 -4.81 -4.98 -1.66
C ARG A 46 -4.42 -4.71 -3.11
N ASN A 47 -4.52 -3.46 -3.56
CA ASN A 47 -4.06 -3.09 -4.90
C ASN A 47 -2.55 -3.32 -5.05
N LEU A 48 -1.76 -2.98 -4.02
CA LEU A 48 -0.32 -3.20 -4.03
C LEU A 48 0.02 -4.70 -4.06
N LEU A 49 -0.70 -5.52 -3.31
CA LEU A 49 -0.57 -6.98 -3.36
C LEU A 49 -0.83 -7.51 -4.78
N SER A 50 -1.91 -7.05 -5.41
CA SER A 50 -2.24 -7.42 -6.79
C SER A 50 -1.15 -7.05 -7.80
N GLU A 51 -0.52 -5.87 -7.65
CA GLU A 51 0.60 -5.44 -8.50
C GLU A 51 1.83 -6.35 -8.30
N ILE A 52 2.16 -6.68 -7.04
CA ILE A 52 3.27 -7.60 -6.74
C ILE A 52 2.99 -8.99 -7.30
N GLU A 53 1.76 -9.49 -7.18
CA GLU A 53 1.36 -10.79 -7.73
C GLU A 53 1.40 -10.79 -9.27
N SER A 54 0.96 -9.72 -9.93
CA SER A 54 1.09 -9.52 -11.38
C SER A 54 2.56 -9.60 -11.81
N ASN A 55 3.43 -8.84 -11.13
CA ASN A 55 4.86 -8.81 -11.40
C ASN A 55 5.54 -10.17 -11.16
N LEU A 56 5.16 -10.90 -10.12
CA LEU A 56 5.63 -12.27 -9.89
C LEU A 56 5.17 -13.23 -10.98
N GLY A 57 3.94 -13.07 -11.48
CA GLY A 57 3.43 -13.82 -12.62
C GLY A 57 4.25 -13.57 -13.90
N LEU A 58 4.72 -12.34 -14.11
CA LEU A 58 5.63 -12.02 -15.23
C LEU A 58 7.00 -12.70 -15.07
N ILE A 59 7.54 -12.77 -13.86
CA ILE A 59 8.82 -13.43 -13.56
C ILE A 59 8.77 -14.94 -13.87
N GLU A 60 7.63 -15.58 -13.65
CA GLU A 60 7.45 -17.01 -13.86
C GLU A 60 7.26 -17.39 -15.34
N GLN A 61 6.97 -16.42 -16.21
CA GLN A 61 6.82 -16.68 -17.64
C GLN A 61 8.17 -16.96 -18.31
N PRO A 62 8.23 -17.93 -19.24
CA PRO A 62 9.43 -18.18 -20.00
C PRO A 62 9.77 -16.94 -20.83
N LEU A 63 11.00 -16.44 -20.68
CA LEU A 63 11.58 -15.38 -21.49
C LEU A 63 11.71 -15.86 -22.94
N THR A 64 10.62 -15.73 -23.69
CA THR A 64 10.61 -15.85 -25.14
C THR A 64 11.08 -14.51 -25.69
N GLY A 65 11.93 -14.52 -26.73
CA GLY A 65 12.79 -13.39 -27.14
C GLY A 65 12.12 -12.07 -27.55
N TRP A 66 10.83 -11.88 -27.23
CA TRP A 66 10.02 -10.68 -27.44
C TRP A 66 9.39 -10.14 -26.13
N SER A 67 9.57 -10.81 -24.98
CA SER A 67 8.85 -10.48 -23.72
C SER A 67 9.70 -9.72 -22.68
N LEU A 68 10.53 -8.77 -23.13
CA LEU A 68 11.13 -7.79 -22.22
C LEU A 68 10.09 -6.72 -21.88
N ALA A 69 9.14 -7.11 -21.03
CA ALA A 69 8.12 -6.20 -20.50
C ALA A 69 8.61 -5.57 -19.19
N PRO A 70 8.48 -4.25 -19.00
CA PRO A 70 8.70 -3.64 -17.70
C PRO A 70 7.64 -4.13 -16.71
N PHE A 71 8.03 -4.22 -15.45
CA PHE A 71 7.15 -4.48 -14.33
C PHE A 71 6.26 -3.27 -14.02
N GLU A 72 5.08 -3.55 -13.50
CA GLU A 72 4.12 -2.55 -13.03
C GLU A 72 4.65 -1.88 -11.75
N THR A 73 4.56 -0.55 -11.67
CA THR A 73 4.94 0.24 -10.47
C THR A 73 3.95 1.37 -10.15
N ASP A 74 2.83 1.46 -10.87
CA ASP A 74 1.90 2.59 -10.79
C ASP A 74 1.20 2.66 -9.43
N ILE A 75 0.79 1.50 -8.90
CA ILE A 75 0.14 1.40 -7.59
C ILE A 75 1.13 1.74 -6.48
N TRP A 76 2.36 1.26 -6.57
CA TRP A 76 3.43 1.65 -5.66
C TRP A 76 3.68 3.15 -5.68
N ASP A 77 3.83 3.76 -6.86
CA ASP A 77 4.13 5.18 -6.95
C ASP A 77 3.00 6.06 -6.40
N ALA A 78 1.75 5.64 -6.59
CA ALA A 78 0.58 6.30 -6.01
C ALA A 78 0.49 6.14 -4.48
N HIS A 79 0.93 5.01 -3.92
CA HIS A 79 0.65 4.65 -2.52
C HIS A 79 1.89 4.51 -1.62
N LYS A 80 3.11 4.75 -2.11
CA LYS A 80 4.34 4.67 -1.31
C LYS A 80 4.37 5.61 -0.10
N GLY A 81 3.56 6.67 -0.08
CA GLY A 81 3.38 7.50 1.13
C GLY A 81 2.61 6.79 2.24
N LYS A 82 1.64 5.94 1.87
CA LYS A 82 0.78 5.21 2.82
C LYS A 82 1.50 4.02 3.48
N ILE A 83 2.60 3.54 2.91
CA ILE A 83 3.38 2.45 3.52
C ILE A 83 3.99 2.88 4.87
N LEU A 84 4.16 4.18 5.11
CA LEU A 84 4.70 4.70 6.37
C LEU A 84 3.81 4.35 7.59
N TYR A 85 2.55 4.00 7.36
CA TYR A 85 1.60 3.55 8.39
C TYR A 85 1.68 2.04 8.67
N LEU A 86 2.53 1.30 7.96
CA LEU A 86 2.73 -0.14 8.15
C LEU A 86 3.83 -0.43 9.18
N SER A 87 3.97 -1.70 9.58
CA SER A 87 5.10 -2.13 10.42
C SER A 87 6.44 -1.90 9.72
N SER A 88 7.51 -1.72 10.51
CA SER A 88 8.85 -1.42 9.97
C SER A 88 9.39 -2.54 9.07
N GLU A 89 9.02 -3.78 9.38
CA GLU A 89 9.35 -4.99 8.67
C GLU A 89 8.71 -4.99 7.28
N LEU A 90 7.40 -4.76 7.21
CA LEU A 90 6.66 -4.71 5.96
C LEU A 90 7.10 -3.54 5.09
N GLN A 91 7.35 -2.38 5.69
CA GLN A 91 7.93 -1.23 4.98
C GLN A 91 9.26 -1.58 4.32
N LYS A 92 10.15 -2.28 5.05
CA LYS A 92 11.46 -2.67 4.54
C LYS A 92 11.31 -3.66 3.37
N SER A 93 10.47 -4.67 3.52
CA SER A 93 10.27 -5.70 2.48
C SER A 93 9.66 -5.10 1.21
N LEU A 94 8.63 -4.25 1.33
CA LEU A 94 8.05 -3.55 0.19
C LEU A 94 9.08 -2.67 -0.52
N ARG A 95 9.81 -1.84 0.22
CA ARG A 95 10.86 -0.97 -0.37
C ARG A 95 11.95 -1.78 -1.06
N GLU A 96 12.36 -2.90 -0.49
CA GLU A 96 13.37 -3.77 -1.07
C GLU A 96 12.88 -4.41 -2.37
N ALA A 97 11.64 -4.90 -2.40
CA ALA A 97 11.01 -5.44 -3.62
C ALA A 97 10.96 -4.38 -4.73
N TYR A 98 10.42 -3.19 -4.44
CA TYR A 98 10.28 -2.14 -5.44
C TYR A 98 11.61 -1.52 -5.88
N LEU A 99 12.63 -1.51 -5.01
CA LEU A 99 13.99 -1.13 -5.41
C LEU A 99 14.53 -2.07 -6.49
N TRP A 100 14.35 -3.38 -6.34
CA TRP A 100 14.80 -4.34 -7.34
C TRP A 100 13.96 -4.29 -8.62
N ILE A 101 12.64 -4.11 -8.48
CA ILE A 101 11.73 -3.91 -9.62
C ILE A 101 12.17 -2.69 -10.45
N HIS A 102 12.39 -1.52 -9.83
CA HIS A 102 12.84 -0.33 -10.54
C HIS A 102 14.19 -0.53 -11.23
N LYS A 103 15.12 -1.26 -10.60
CA LYS A 103 16.40 -1.61 -11.25
C LYS A 103 16.20 -2.51 -12.47
N ALA A 104 15.26 -3.46 -12.41
CA ALA A 104 14.94 -4.30 -13.55
C ALA A 104 14.26 -3.50 -14.66
N ASN A 105 13.34 -2.58 -14.33
CA ASN A 105 12.73 -1.68 -15.31
C ASN A 105 13.76 -0.77 -15.98
N ALA A 106 14.71 -0.22 -15.23
CA ALA A 106 15.79 0.58 -15.81
C ALA A 106 16.63 -0.20 -16.84
N VAL A 107 16.84 -1.51 -16.63
CA VAL A 107 17.50 -2.39 -17.60
C VAL A 107 16.64 -2.56 -18.86
N VAL A 108 15.35 -2.81 -18.70
CA VAL A 108 14.40 -2.94 -19.82
C VAL A 108 14.33 -1.63 -20.62
N GLU A 109 14.19 -0.49 -19.95
CA GLU A 109 14.20 0.83 -20.59
C GLU A 109 15.49 1.12 -21.34
N THR A 110 16.64 0.79 -20.74
CA THR A 110 17.95 0.93 -21.40
C THR A 110 18.01 0.07 -22.66
N HIS A 111 17.49 -1.15 -22.61
CA HIS A 111 17.42 -2.04 -23.76
C HIS A 111 16.52 -1.49 -24.87
N LEU A 112 15.30 -1.06 -24.53
CA LEU A 112 14.33 -0.48 -25.46
C LEU A 112 14.87 0.81 -26.11
N ALA A 113 15.62 1.63 -25.37
CA ALA A 113 16.19 2.88 -25.88
C ALA A 113 17.41 2.69 -26.81
N HIS A 114 18.16 1.59 -26.67
CA HIS A 114 19.41 1.34 -27.41
C HIS A 114 19.26 0.34 -28.55
N ASP A 115 18.02 0.15 -29.02
CA ASP A 115 17.56 -0.73 -30.10
C ASP A 115 18.68 -1.50 -30.82
N SER A 116 18.74 -2.83 -30.59
CA SER A 116 19.42 -3.81 -31.45
C SER A 116 20.96 -3.98 -31.44
N ARG A 117 21.69 -3.69 -30.34
CA ARG A 117 23.13 -4.05 -30.25
C ARG A 117 23.42 -5.19 -29.24
N GLY A 118 23.03 -6.42 -29.60
CA GLY A 118 23.53 -7.65 -28.95
C GLY A 118 22.55 -8.32 -27.98
N GLY A 119 21.62 -9.12 -28.52
CA GLY A 119 20.55 -9.77 -27.75
C GLY A 119 21.03 -10.67 -26.60
N GLY A 120 22.18 -11.34 -26.73
CA GLY A 120 22.63 -12.29 -25.70
C GLY A 120 23.12 -11.68 -24.38
N HIS A 121 23.67 -10.46 -24.39
CA HIS A 121 24.17 -9.83 -23.16
C HIS A 121 23.04 -9.26 -22.30
N PHE A 122 22.06 -8.61 -22.95
CA PHE A 122 20.90 -8.05 -22.28
C PHE A 122 19.98 -9.12 -21.71
N ASP A 123 19.72 -10.21 -22.45
CA ASP A 123 18.91 -11.32 -21.96
C ASP A 123 19.51 -11.93 -20.67
N ASN A 124 20.83 -12.05 -20.61
CA ASN A 124 21.53 -12.55 -19.42
C ASN A 124 21.45 -11.56 -18.25
N LEU A 125 21.58 -10.26 -18.53
CA LEU A 125 21.49 -9.23 -17.50
C LEU A 125 20.06 -9.14 -16.95
N TYR A 126 19.05 -9.21 -17.82
CA TYR A 126 17.65 -9.23 -17.43
C TYR A 126 17.29 -10.48 -16.62
N ARG A 127 17.74 -11.68 -17.02
CA ARG A 127 17.59 -12.91 -16.22
C ARG A 127 18.19 -12.76 -14.82
N GLN A 128 19.40 -12.22 -14.71
CA GLN A 128 20.03 -11.97 -13.42
C GLN A 128 19.24 -10.99 -12.56
N MET A 129 18.61 -9.99 -13.19
CA MET A 129 17.76 -9.03 -12.48
C MET A 129 16.45 -9.68 -12.01
N ILE A 130 15.79 -10.48 -12.84
CA ILE A 130 14.59 -11.24 -12.46
C ILE A 130 14.85 -12.11 -11.23
N GLU A 131 15.95 -12.85 -11.21
CA GLU A 131 16.31 -13.69 -10.06
C GLU A 131 16.51 -12.85 -8.78
N LYS A 132 17.04 -11.63 -8.91
CA LYS A 132 17.19 -10.69 -7.79
C LYS A 132 15.89 -10.03 -7.35
N VAL A 133 14.91 -9.90 -8.24
CA VAL A 133 13.57 -9.38 -7.90
C VAL A 133 12.75 -10.44 -7.17
N LYS A 134 12.86 -11.70 -7.59
CA LYS A 134 11.97 -12.80 -7.16
C LYS A 134 11.88 -12.95 -5.64
N ALA A 135 13.00 -13.15 -4.97
CA ALA A 135 12.98 -13.40 -3.52
C ALA A 135 12.46 -12.19 -2.70
N PRO A 136 12.92 -10.94 -2.95
CA PRO A 136 12.33 -9.75 -2.32
C PRO A 136 10.83 -9.58 -2.60
N ALA A 137 10.38 -9.78 -3.84
CA ALA A 137 8.98 -9.64 -4.22
C ALA A 137 8.09 -10.72 -3.56
N GLN A 138 8.56 -11.97 -3.52
CA GLN A 138 7.87 -13.05 -2.81
C GLN A 138 7.73 -12.75 -1.32
N LYS A 139 8.81 -12.32 -0.68
CA LYS A 139 8.79 -11.93 0.73
C LYS A 139 7.80 -10.79 0.99
N ALA A 140 7.84 -9.75 0.17
CA ALA A 140 6.94 -8.61 0.29
C ALA A 140 5.47 -9.02 0.10
N ARG A 141 5.18 -9.90 -0.87
CA ARG A 141 3.84 -10.50 -1.07
C ARG A 141 3.37 -11.23 0.17
N ASP A 142 4.20 -12.13 0.71
CA ASP A 142 3.82 -12.98 1.83
C ASP A 142 3.55 -12.16 3.09
N GLU A 143 4.43 -11.22 3.43
CA GLU A 143 4.25 -10.34 4.59
C GLU A 143 3.02 -9.41 4.43
N LEU A 144 2.76 -8.92 3.21
CA LEU A 144 1.60 -8.07 2.94
C LEU A 144 0.29 -8.86 3.02
N LYS A 145 0.30 -10.10 2.52
CA LYS A 145 -0.84 -11.02 2.60
C LYS A 145 -1.16 -11.39 4.04
N ASP A 146 -0.14 -11.70 4.84
CA ASP A 146 -0.30 -11.97 6.28
C ASP A 146 -0.87 -10.75 7.01
N TRP A 147 -0.36 -9.55 6.70
CA TRP A 147 -0.88 -8.31 7.26
C TRP A 147 -2.34 -8.07 6.89
N LEU A 148 -2.73 -8.30 5.64
CA LEU A 148 -4.13 -8.17 5.20
C LEU A 148 -5.05 -9.17 5.89
N ASN A 149 -4.63 -10.44 5.97
CA ASN A 149 -5.40 -11.49 6.65
C ASN A 149 -5.62 -11.18 8.13
N SER A 150 -4.63 -10.58 8.81
CA SER A 150 -4.73 -10.20 10.23
C SER A 150 -5.77 -9.11 10.52
N ARG A 151 -6.25 -8.40 9.49
CA ARG A 151 -7.27 -7.34 9.60
C ARG A 151 -8.68 -7.80 9.22
N GLU A 152 -8.79 -8.97 8.61
CA GLU A 152 -10.08 -9.57 8.24
C GLU A 152 -10.58 -10.58 9.29
N ALA A 153 -9.71 -10.98 10.23
CA ALA A 153 -9.99 -11.88 11.34
C ALA A 153 -10.52 -11.12 12.58
#